data_AF-A0A6I7HLB9-F1
#
_entry.id   AF-A0A6I7HLB9-F1
#
_cell.length_a   1.000
_cell.length_b   1.000
_cell.length_c   1.000
_cell.angle_alpha   90.00
_cell.angle_beta   90.00
_cell.angle_gamma   90.00
#
_symmetry.space_group_name_H-M   'P 1'
#
loop_
_entity.id
_entity.type
_entity.pdbx_description
1 polymer ?
#
loop_
_entity_poly.entity_id
_entity_poly.type
_entity_poly.pdbx_seq_one_letter_code
_entity_poly.pdbx_strand_id
1 'polypeptide(L)'
;MNFDTWKNLDPVEDVARKLGFNIGSCRSWDDYSSRFQAANDRDVGHLVKRAKELAGVLSTGELPVLQAMLHAADFSRQADEISEERTWRRLDYTHGDNATAVALAILRQ
;
A
#
# COMPACT_ATOMS: atom_id res chain seq x y z
N MET A 1 -9.96 12.69 -4.14
CA MET A 1 -9.13 12.37 -5.35
C MET A 1 -9.53 11.04 -5.98
N ASN A 2 -9.19 10.75 -7.25
CA ASN A 2 -9.73 9.58 -7.97
C ASN A 2 -9.10 8.24 -7.54
N PHE A 3 -9.79 7.51 -6.66
CA PHE A 3 -9.47 6.15 -6.24
C PHE A 3 -9.37 5.17 -7.44
N ASP A 4 -10.23 5.33 -8.45
CA ASP A 4 -10.19 4.46 -9.63
C ASP A 4 -8.91 4.67 -10.46
N THR A 5 -8.35 5.88 -10.48
CA THR A 5 -7.03 6.08 -11.09
C THR A 5 -5.97 5.34 -10.29
N TRP A 6 -5.97 5.48 -8.96
CA TRP A 6 -4.96 4.87 -8.10
C TRP A 6 -4.97 3.34 -8.14
N LYS A 7 -6.15 2.72 -8.03
CA LYS A 7 -6.27 1.26 -7.92
C LYS A 7 -5.86 0.50 -9.18
N ASN A 8 -5.89 1.17 -10.33
CA ASN A 8 -5.57 0.62 -11.65
C ASN A 8 -4.12 0.95 -12.09
N LEU A 9 -3.30 1.54 -11.22
CA LEU A 9 -1.87 1.69 -11.49
C LEU A 9 -1.19 0.32 -11.35
N ASP A 10 -0.41 -0.09 -12.35
CA ASP A 10 0.40 -1.31 -12.35
C ASP A 10 1.10 -1.59 -11.01
N PRO A 11 1.82 -0.63 -10.39
CA PRO A 11 2.48 -0.90 -9.11
C PRO A 11 1.52 -1.16 -7.93
N VAL A 12 0.31 -0.57 -7.96
CA VAL A 12 -0.71 -0.80 -6.93
C VAL A 12 -1.31 -2.20 -7.10
N GLU A 13 -1.62 -2.60 -8.34
CA GLU A 13 -2.12 -3.94 -8.64
C GLU A 13 -1.07 -5.02 -8.31
N ASP A 14 0.19 -4.77 -8.64
CA ASP A 14 1.30 -5.69 -8.38
C ASP A 14 1.52 -5.92 -6.89
N VAL A 15 1.57 -4.85 -6.10
CA VAL A 15 1.72 -4.95 -4.65
C VAL A 15 0.48 -5.57 -4.01
N ALA A 16 -0.73 -5.22 -4.45
CA ALA A 16 -1.97 -5.83 -3.96
C ALA A 16 -2.00 -7.34 -4.23
N ARG A 17 -1.60 -7.77 -5.43
CA ARG A 17 -1.49 -9.18 -5.80
C ARG A 17 -0.46 -9.92 -4.94
N LYS A 18 0.71 -9.31 -4.69
CA LYS A 18 1.75 -9.89 -3.81
C LYS A 18 1.26 -10.03 -2.36
N LEU A 19 0.45 -9.08 -1.88
CA LEU A 19 -0.22 -9.14 -0.57
C LEU A 19 -1.33 -10.19 -0.50
N GLY A 20 -1.85 -10.65 -1.64
CA GLY A 20 -3.04 -11.49 -1.70
C GLY A 20 -4.34 -10.73 -1.44
N PHE A 21 -4.35 -9.40 -1.65
CA PHE A 21 -5.50 -8.55 -1.41
C PHE A 21 -6.22 -8.22 -2.73
N ASN A 22 -7.54 -8.39 -2.77
CA ASN A 22 -8.35 -8.11 -3.96
C ASN A 22 -8.77 -6.63 -4.04
N ILE A 23 -7.82 -5.78 -4.46
CA ILE A 23 -8.04 -4.33 -4.61
C ILE A 23 -9.09 -3.97 -5.67
N GLY A 24 -9.22 -4.78 -6.73
CA GLY A 24 -10.21 -4.54 -7.81
C GLY A 24 -11.66 -4.59 -7.34
N SER A 25 -11.93 -5.24 -6.20
CA SER A 25 -13.25 -5.26 -5.57
C SER A 25 -13.62 -3.98 -4.82
N CYS A 26 -12.65 -3.10 -4.59
CA CYS A 26 -12.83 -1.86 -3.85
C CYS A 26 -13.39 -0.75 -4.77
N ARG A 27 -14.28 0.07 -4.22
CA ARG A 27 -14.99 1.14 -4.95
C ARG A 27 -14.60 2.56 -4.54
N SER A 28 -14.04 2.72 -3.36
CA SER A 28 -13.61 4.01 -2.82
C SER A 28 -12.46 3.80 -1.82
N TRP A 29 -11.85 4.89 -1.37
CA TRP A 29 -10.86 4.86 -0.28
C TRP A 29 -11.44 4.29 1.02
N ASP A 30 -12.67 4.68 1.38
CA ASP A 30 -13.35 4.16 2.58
C ASP A 30 -13.65 2.67 2.48
N ASP A 31 -14.09 2.20 1.30
CA ASP A 31 -14.34 0.78 1.02
C ASP A 31 -13.02 -0.01 1.02
N TYR A 32 -11.95 0.56 0.48
CA TYR A 32 -10.61 -0.01 0.54
C TYR A 32 -10.12 -0.18 1.98
N SER A 33 -10.15 0.89 2.79
CA SER A 33 -9.74 0.84 4.21
C SER A 33 -10.56 -0.21 4.97
N SER A 34 -11.89 -0.14 4.87
CA SER A 34 -12.80 -1.05 5.56
C SER A 34 -12.56 -2.51 5.18
N ARG A 35 -12.39 -2.81 3.88
CA ARG A 35 -12.13 -4.18 3.41
C ARG A 35 -10.75 -4.68 3.80
N PHE A 36 -9.73 -3.82 3.76
CA PHE A 36 -8.38 -4.18 4.17
C PHE A 36 -8.35 -4.52 5.66
N GLN A 37 -8.97 -3.69 6.50
CA GLN A 37 -9.12 -3.95 7.93
C GLN A 37 -9.88 -5.26 8.18
N ALA A 38 -11.04 -5.46 7.54
CA ALA A 38 -11.82 -6.68 7.69
C ALA A 38 -11.05 -7.94 7.26
N ALA A 39 -10.30 -7.87 6.16
CA ALA A 39 -9.46 -8.98 5.69
C ALA A 39 -8.28 -9.23 6.65
N ASN A 40 -7.66 -8.18 7.17
CA ASN A 40 -6.58 -8.30 8.14
C ASN A 40 -7.07 -8.92 9.46
N ASP A 41 -8.22 -8.50 9.97
CA ASP A 41 -8.79 -8.97 11.23
C ASP A 41 -9.29 -10.40 11.15
N ARG A 42 -9.95 -10.76 10.03
CA ARG A 42 -10.42 -12.12 9.76
C ARG A 42 -9.29 -13.15 9.84
N ASP A 43 -8.11 -12.78 9.36
CA ASP A 43 -6.95 -13.67 9.28
C ASP A 43 -5.90 -13.39 10.38
N VAL A 44 -6.30 -12.78 11.51
CA VAL A 44 -5.42 -12.55 12.69
C VAL A 44 -4.13 -11.80 12.32
N GLY A 45 -4.27 -10.71 11.57
CA GLY A 45 -3.18 -9.84 11.15
C GLY A 45 -2.36 -10.36 9.96
N HIS A 46 -2.88 -11.32 9.18
CA HIS A 46 -2.12 -11.95 8.09
C HIS A 46 -1.65 -10.94 7.03
N LEU A 47 -2.48 -9.96 6.66
CA LEU A 47 -2.09 -8.96 5.66
C LEU A 47 -0.92 -8.09 6.12
N VAL A 48 -0.93 -7.62 7.38
CA VAL A 48 0.18 -6.87 7.95
C VAL A 48 1.43 -7.74 8.08
N LYS A 49 1.31 -9.01 8.52
CA LYS A 49 2.45 -9.95 8.56
C LYS A 49 3.04 -10.16 7.17
N ARG A 50 2.17 -10.36 6.18
CA ARG A 50 2.59 -10.53 4.79
C ARG A 50 3.26 -9.29 4.23
N ALA A 51 2.77 -8.10 4.56
CA ALA A 51 3.41 -6.85 4.21
C ALA A 51 4.83 -6.75 4.79
N LYS A 52 5.04 -7.17 6.05
CA LYS A 52 6.37 -7.23 6.67
C LYS A 52 7.31 -8.21 5.95
N GLU A 53 6.83 -9.38 5.55
CA GLU A 53 7.61 -10.35 4.77
C GLU A 53 7.97 -9.80 3.38
N LEU A 54 7.01 -9.18 2.69
CA LEU A 54 7.21 -8.61 1.36
C LEU A 54 8.21 -7.46 1.37
N ALA A 55 8.23 -6.65 2.42
CA ALA A 55 9.14 -5.52 2.52
C ALA A 55 10.62 -5.90 2.39
N GLY A 56 10.99 -7.12 2.78
CA GLY A 56 12.36 -7.64 2.62
C GLY A 56 12.74 -8.04 1.20
N VAL A 57 11.76 -8.18 0.29
CA VAL A 57 11.96 -8.68 -1.08
C VAL A 57 11.44 -7.74 -2.17
N LEU A 58 10.67 -6.71 -1.81
CA LEU A 58 10.21 -5.69 -2.75
C LEU A 58 11.38 -4.83 -3.25
N SER A 59 11.27 -4.38 -4.50
CA SER A 59 12.23 -3.45 -5.07
C SER A 59 12.19 -2.08 -4.36
N THR A 60 13.23 -1.27 -4.58
CA THR A 60 13.35 0.07 -3.99
C THR A 60 12.16 0.98 -4.33
N GLY A 61 11.53 0.82 -5.50
CA GLY A 61 10.37 1.61 -5.92
C GLY A 61 9.01 1.06 -5.45
N GLU A 62 8.89 -0.26 -5.26
CA GLU A 62 7.63 -0.88 -4.81
C GLU A 62 7.42 -0.76 -3.29
N LEU A 63 8.51 -0.69 -2.52
CA LEU A 63 8.40 -0.60 -1.07
C LEU A 63 7.70 0.69 -0.61
N PRO A 64 7.99 1.88 -1.18
CA PRO A 64 7.18 3.08 -0.95
C PRO A 64 5.71 2.92 -1.33
N VAL A 65 5.39 2.17 -2.38
CA VAL A 65 4.00 1.89 -2.78
C VAL A 65 3.29 1.05 -1.72
N LEU A 66 3.93 -0.01 -1.22
CA LEU A 66 3.40 -0.81 -0.10
C LEU A 66 3.13 0.05 1.14
N GLN A 67 4.05 0.94 1.49
CA GLN A 67 3.90 1.83 2.64
C GLN A 67 2.72 2.78 2.46
N ALA A 68 2.59 3.36 1.26
CA ALA A 68 1.48 4.24 0.95
C ALA A 68 0.13 3.50 0.94
N MET A 69 0.09 2.25 0.47
CA MET A 69 -1.09 1.38 0.54
C MET A 69 -1.51 1.09 1.98
N LEU A 70 -0.56 0.78 2.87
CA LEU A 70 -0.82 0.56 4.30
C LEU A 70 -1.29 1.83 4.98
N HIS A 71 -0.65 2.98 4.69
CA HIS A 71 -1.10 4.28 5.16
C HIS A 71 -2.54 4.58 4.70
N ALA A 72 -2.87 4.24 3.44
CA ALA A 72 -4.21 4.38 2.89
C ALA A 72 -5.28 3.50 3.57
N ALA A 73 -4.87 2.40 4.18
CA ALA A 73 -5.73 1.46 4.89
C ALA A 73 -5.79 1.71 6.41
N ASP A 74 -5.28 2.85 6.90
CA ASP A 74 -5.16 3.22 8.31
C ASP A 74 -4.14 2.41 9.13
N PHE A 75 -3.17 1.79 8.46
CA PHE A 75 -2.05 1.07 9.08
C PHE A 75 -0.74 1.88 9.02
N SER A 76 -0.81 3.21 9.20
CA SER A 76 0.36 4.11 9.12
C SER A 76 1.49 3.70 10.05
N ARG A 77 1.18 3.28 11.28
CA ARG A 77 2.19 2.82 12.25
C ARG A 77 2.95 1.60 11.73
N GLN A 78 2.27 0.65 11.10
CA GLN A 78 2.87 -0.55 10.54
C GLN A 78 3.66 -0.21 9.27
N ALA A 79 3.20 0.75 8.48
CA ALA A 79 3.95 1.29 7.33
C ALA A 79 5.30 1.89 7.78
N ASP A 80 5.28 2.66 8.87
CA ASP A 80 6.48 3.27 9.45
C ASP A 80 7.44 2.21 10.03
N GLU A 81 6.93 1.23 10.77
CA GLU A 81 7.72 0.10 11.28
C GLU A 81 8.43 -0.67 10.15
N ILE A 82 7.72 -0.92 9.05
CA ILE A 82 8.27 -1.59 7.85
C ILE A 82 9.38 -0.73 7.20
N SER A 83 9.31 0.58 7.35
CA SER A 83 10.26 1.49 6.72
C SER A 83 11.60 1.59 7.42
N GLU A 84 11.71 1.16 8.69
CA GLU A 84 12.84 1.49 9.57
C GLU A 84 13.21 2.98 9.53
N GLU A 85 12.21 3.86 9.43
CA GLU A 85 12.34 5.33 9.28
C GLU A 85 13.00 5.80 7.97
N ARG A 86 13.13 4.93 6.96
CA ARG A 86 13.80 5.24 5.67
C ARG A 86 12.86 5.58 4.52
N THR A 87 11.55 5.72 4.76
CA THR A 87 10.54 6.02 3.71
C THR A 87 10.97 7.21 2.85
N TRP A 88 11.33 8.33 3.49
CA TRP A 88 11.70 9.57 2.79
C TRP A 88 12.92 9.43 1.89
N ARG A 89 13.95 8.69 2.32
CA ARG A 89 15.15 8.45 1.53
C ARG A 89 14.91 7.56 0.31
N ARG A 90 13.86 6.72 0.36
CA ARG A 90 13.49 5.81 -0.75
C ARG A 90 12.63 6.51 -1.80
N LEU A 91 11.93 7.58 -1.42
CA LEU A 91 11.17 8.41 -2.36
C LEU A 91 12.05 9.09 -3.40
N ASP A 92 13.31 9.41 -3.07
CA ASP A 92 14.29 9.95 -4.02
C ASP A 92 14.54 9.04 -5.23
N TYR A 93 14.27 7.72 -5.08
CA TYR A 93 14.43 6.70 -6.12
C TYR A 93 13.08 6.17 -6.64
N THR A 94 11.98 6.78 -6.22
CA THR A 94 10.64 6.41 -6.65
C THR A 94 10.22 7.32 -7.80
N HIS A 95 10.03 6.74 -8.98
CA HIS A 95 9.74 7.48 -10.21
C HIS A 95 8.55 6.88 -10.96
N GLY A 96 7.99 7.65 -11.89
CA GLY A 96 6.88 7.20 -12.74
C GLY A 96 5.66 6.79 -11.94
N ASP A 97 5.03 5.66 -12.32
CA ASP A 97 3.78 5.21 -11.71
C ASP A 97 3.91 4.85 -10.24
N ASN A 98 5.11 4.46 -9.77
CA ASN A 98 5.34 4.26 -8.34
C ASN A 98 5.19 5.58 -7.56
N ALA A 99 5.72 6.68 -8.10
CA ALA A 99 5.61 7.99 -7.45
C ALA A 99 4.15 8.48 -7.46
N THR A 100 3.46 8.26 -8.57
CA THR A 100 2.03 8.57 -8.71
C THR A 100 1.17 7.78 -7.72
N ALA A 101 1.44 6.48 -7.58
CA ALA A 101 0.76 5.61 -6.64
C ALA A 101 0.91 6.07 -5.18
N VAL A 102 2.13 6.44 -4.79
CA VAL A 102 2.41 6.99 -3.46
C VAL A 102 1.69 8.32 -3.26
N ALA A 103 1.81 9.25 -4.21
CA ALA A 103 1.23 10.59 -4.09
C ALA A 103 -0.30 10.55 -3.94
N LEU A 104 -0.99 9.74 -4.75
CA LEU A 104 -2.44 9.61 -4.69
C LEU A 104 -2.93 8.99 -3.38
N ALA A 105 -2.19 8.03 -2.81
CA ALA A 105 -2.52 7.41 -1.53
C ALA A 105 -2.32 8.36 -0.34
N ILE A 106 -1.32 9.24 -0.39
CA ILE A 106 -1.07 10.25 0.65
C ILE A 106 -2.10 11.39 0.56
N LEU A 107 -2.41 11.86 -0.65
CA LEU A 107 -3.29 13.00 -0.88
C LEU A 107 -4.80 12.66 -0.86
N ARG A 108 -5.17 11.46 -0.42
CA ARG A 108 -6.50 10.84 -0.55
C ARG A 108 -7.69 11.51 0.19
N GLN A 109 -7.56 12.77 0.62
CA GLN A 109 -8.62 13.53 1.29
C GLN A 109 -9.97 13.44 0.57
#